data_AF-A0A1H3H3Q7-F1
#
_entry.id   AF-A0A1H3H3Q7-F1
#
_cell.length_a   1.000
_cell.length_b   1.000
_cell.length_c   1.000
_cell.angle_alpha   90.00
_cell.angle_beta   90.00
_cell.angle_gamma   90.00
#
_symmetry.space_group_name_H-M   'P 1'
#
loop_
_entity.id
_entity.type
_entity.pdbx_description
1 polymer ?
#
loop_
_entity_poly.entity_id
_entity_poly.type
_entity_poly.pdbx_seq_one_letter_code
_entity_poly.pdbx_strand_id
1 'polypeptide(L)' 'CYQNLSADLLPTALQDDNPLKVSRLMDGKRES' A
#
# COMPACT_ATOMS: atom_id res chain seq x y z
N CYS A 1 -7.35 -1.84 -9.14
CA CYS A 1 -5.98 -2.19 -9.55
C CYS A 1 -5.28 -0.91 -9.97
N TYR A 2 -4.17 -0.58 -9.32
CA TYR A 2 -3.31 0.57 -9.64
C TYR A 2 -1.97 -0.01 -10.10
N GLN A 3 -1.44 0.44 -11.22
CA GLN A 3 -0.20 -0.08 -11.76
C GLN A 3 0.66 1.06 -12.27
N ASN A 4 1.93 1.08 -11.84
CA ASN A 4 2.92 2.06 -12.29
C ASN A 4 2.50 3.53 -12.10
N LEU A 5 1.86 3.83 -10.97
CA LEU A 5 1.52 5.20 -10.56
C LEU A 5 2.59 5.73 -9.60
N SER A 6 2.88 7.03 -9.71
CA SER A 6 3.63 7.75 -8.68
C SER A 6 2.90 7.67 -7.33
N ALA A 7 3.66 7.69 -6.23
CA ALA A 7 3.12 7.59 -4.88
C ALA A 7 2.05 8.66 -4.58
N ASP A 8 2.22 9.88 -5.10
CA ASP A 8 1.27 11.00 -4.92
C ASP A 8 -0.12 10.76 -5.54
N LEU A 9 -0.22 9.81 -6.48
CA LEU A 9 -1.48 9.44 -7.14
C LEU A 9 -2.12 8.18 -6.52
N LEU A 10 -1.42 7.50 -5.61
CA LEU A 10 -1.97 6.34 -4.92
C LEU A 10 -2.93 6.78 -3.80
N PRO A 11 -4.04 6.05 -3.59
CA PRO A 11 -4.85 6.22 -2.40
C PRO A 11 -3.99 6.06 -1.14
N THR A 12 -4.30 6.83 -0.10
CA THR A 12 -3.57 6.82 1.18
C THR A 12 -3.43 5.42 1.80
N ALA A 13 -4.39 4.52 1.56
CA ALA A 13 -4.32 3.13 2.04
C ALA A 13 -3.29 2.25 1.31
N LEU A 14 -2.82 2.66 0.13
CA LEU A 14 -1.89 1.93 -0.72
C LEU A 14 -0.50 2.57 -0.76
N GLN A 15 -0.27 3.62 0.03
CA GLN A 15 1.04 4.25 0.16
C GLN A 15 1.99 3.33 0.96
N ASP A 16 3.27 3.31 0.57
CA ASP A 16 4.27 2.37 1.08
C ASP A 16 4.46 2.47 2.61
N ASP A 17 4.39 3.69 3.15
CA ASP A 17 4.54 4.00 4.58
C ASP A 17 3.37 3.54 5.46
N ASN A 18 2.30 3.01 4.87
CA ASN A 18 1.11 2.53 5.59
C ASN A 18 0.54 3.56 6.57
N PRO A 19 0.20 4.78 6.13
CA PRO A 19 -0.15 5.87 7.04
C PRO A 19 -1.41 5.55 7.86
N LEU A 20 -2.29 4.70 7.33
CA LEU A 20 -3.51 4.25 7.99
C LEU A 20 -3.33 2.95 8.80
N LYS A 21 -2.13 2.36 8.81
CA LYS A 21 -1.81 1.11 9.52
C LYS A 21 -2.79 -0.02 9.19
N VAL A 22 -3.22 -0.10 7.93
CA VAL A 22 -4.14 -1.13 7.49
C VAL A 22 -3.42 -2.47 7.41
N SER A 23 -4.13 -3.55 7.72
CA SER A 23 -3.59 -4.90 7.55
C SER A 23 -3.45 -5.19 6.06
N ARG A 24 -2.21 -5.44 5.61
CA ARG A 24 -1.89 -5.68 4.20
C ARG A 24 -1.07 -6.94 4.00
N LEU A 25 -1.14 -7.46 2.78
CA LEU A 25 -0.29 -8.55 2.32
C LEU A 25 0.80 -7.96 1.43
N MET A 26 2.05 -8.27 1.74
CA MET A 26 3.23 -7.97 0.92
C MET A 26 3.77 -9.31 0.40
N ASP A 27 3.82 -9.47 -0.92
CA ASP A 27 4.25 -10.71 -1.59
C ASP A 27 3.58 -11.98 -1.02
N GLY A 28 2.28 -11.88 -0.71
CA GLY A 28 1.47 -12.98 -0.19
C GLY A 28 1.61 -13.23 1.32
N LYS A 29 2.39 -12.43 2.06
CA LYS A 29 2.55 -12.55 3.52
C LYS A 29 1.94 -11.36 4.24
N ARG A 30 1.33 -11.58 5.40
CA ARG A 30 0.86 -10.49 6.25
C ARG A 30 2.06 -9.69 6.74
N GLU A 31 1.99 -8.38 6.52
CA GLU A 31 2.96 -7.45 7.09
C GLU A 31 2.89 -7.50 8.63
N SER A 32 4.06 -7.55 9.28
CA SER A 32 4.21 -7.75 10.73
C SER A 32 4.18 -6.46 11.51
#